data_AF-A0A438ECH6-F1
#
_entry.id   AF-A0A438ECH6-F1
#
_cell.length_a   1.000
_cell.length_b   1.000
_cell.length_c   1.000
_cell.angle_alpha   90.00
_cell.angle_beta   90.00
_cell.angle_gamma   90.00
#
_symmetry.space_group_name_H-M   'P 1'
#
loop_
_entity.id
_entity.type
_entity.pdbx_description
1 polymer ?
#
loop_
_entity_poly.entity_id
_entity_poly.type
_entity_poly.pdbx_seq_one_letter_code
_entity_poly.pdbx_strand_id
1 'polypeptide(L)'
;MPFNIWCGGCNSMIAKGVRFNAEKKQVGNYYSTKIWSFTMKSACCKHEIVIQTDPKNCEYVIISGAQRKTEEFDIEDAETFALPADEERGKLADPFYRLEHEGEDLQKKKEAEPVLVRLQRVSDARHSDDYSLNKALRAQLRNQKKRVAEEEFVSKKLGLGIRLLPATEEDAAIAARMKFSSKFERNRKEKRALINAASIFPGSSGSSLSDKKRLELGSKRRKIKAGTASELLTRGFKPSSWLKSSVSSSQSRGCQWLQDTSR
;
A
#
# COMPACT_ATOMS: atom_id res chain seq x y z
N MET A 1 9.70 -36.52 21.38
CA MET A 1 10.74 -35.63 21.92
C MET A 1 10.11 -34.56 22.81
N PRO A 2 10.56 -34.39 24.06
CA PRO A 2 9.97 -33.46 25.03
C PRO A 2 10.28 -31.97 24.74
N PHE A 3 11.41 -31.67 24.10
CA PHE A 3 11.83 -30.32 23.72
C PHE A 3 12.61 -30.35 22.40
N ASN A 4 12.93 -29.16 21.87
CA ASN A 4 13.71 -29.00 20.64
C ASN A 4 15.17 -29.40 20.87
N ILE A 5 15.73 -30.22 19.99
CA ILE A 5 17.12 -30.71 20.11
C ILE A 5 17.84 -30.66 18.76
N TRP A 6 19.16 -30.53 18.81
CA TRP A 6 20.07 -30.70 17.68
C TRP A 6 20.68 -32.10 17.72
N CYS A 7 20.58 -32.84 16.63
CA CYS A 7 21.21 -34.16 16.53
C CYS A 7 22.72 -34.02 16.37
N GLY A 8 23.51 -34.70 17.22
CA GLY A 8 24.97 -34.59 17.21
C GLY A 8 25.66 -35.19 15.97
N GLY A 9 24.96 -36.00 15.17
CA GLY A 9 25.52 -36.61 13.97
C GLY A 9 25.36 -35.77 12.69
N CYS A 10 24.17 -35.20 12.46
CA CYS A 10 23.85 -34.48 11.22
C CYS A 10 23.43 -33.03 11.44
N ASN A 11 23.49 -32.52 12.67
CA ASN A 11 23.07 -31.18 13.07
C ASN A 11 21.68 -30.77 12.57
N SER A 12 20.80 -31.74 12.30
CA SER A 12 19.41 -31.49 11.97
C SER A 12 18.63 -31.20 13.25
N MET A 13 17.77 -30.20 13.23
CA MET A 13 16.86 -29.89 14.33
C MET A 13 15.74 -30.94 14.40
N ILE A 14 15.50 -31.48 15.59
CA ILE A 14 14.34 -32.31 15.90
C ILE A 14 13.40 -31.48 16.77
N ALA A 15 12.21 -31.21 16.26
CA ALA A 15 11.21 -30.42 16.95
C ALA A 15 10.60 -31.17 18.15
N LYS A 16 10.09 -30.39 19.11
CA LYS A 16 9.26 -30.86 20.20
C LYS A 16 8.04 -31.59 19.63
N GLY A 17 7.68 -32.72 20.25
CA GLY A 17 6.52 -33.53 19.86
C GLY A 17 6.78 -34.57 18.77
N VAL A 18 7.96 -34.58 18.12
CA VAL A 18 8.31 -35.63 17.14
C VAL A 18 8.29 -37.01 17.81
N ARG A 19 7.58 -37.96 17.19
CA ARG A 19 7.38 -39.33 17.68
C ARG A 19 8.54 -40.22 17.25
N PHE A 20 9.05 -41.04 18.18
CA PHE A 20 10.10 -42.01 17.93
C PHE A 20 9.70 -43.36 18.51
N ASN A 21 10.13 -44.43 17.84
CA ASN A 21 10.20 -45.74 18.46
C ASN A 21 11.48 -45.76 19.30
N ALA A 22 11.32 -45.87 20.62
CA ALA A 22 12.43 -45.81 21.57
C ALA A 22 12.47 -47.08 22.42
N GLU A 23 13.66 -47.57 22.73
CA GLU A 23 13.84 -48.62 23.72
C GLU A 23 13.86 -47.99 25.11
N LYS A 24 13.01 -48.51 26.00
CA LYS A 24 12.90 -48.07 27.38
C LYS A 24 13.71 -49.00 28.28
N LYS A 25 14.72 -48.46 28.98
CA LYS A 25 15.55 -49.18 29.95
C LYS A 25 15.47 -48.51 31.32
N GLN A 26 15.42 -49.29 32.39
CA GLN A 26 15.55 -48.76 33.75
C GLN A 26 17.04 -48.70 34.09
N VAL A 27 17.57 -47.52 34.38
CA VAL A 27 19.01 -47.32 34.65
C VAL A 27 19.30 -47.10 36.13
N GLY A 28 18.35 -46.56 36.89
CA GLY A 28 18.50 -46.33 38.32
C GLY A 28 17.20 -45.90 38.98
N ASN A 29 17.28 -45.52 40.26
CA ASN A 29 16.17 -44.95 41.03
C ASN A 29 16.63 -43.67 41.73
N TYR A 30 15.80 -42.63 41.72
CA TYR A 30 15.92 -41.44 42.56
C TYR A 30 14.94 -41.58 43.73
N TYR A 31 15.46 -41.91 44.92
CA TYR A 31 14.66 -42.38 46.06
C TYR A 31 13.74 -43.55 45.67
N SER A 32 12.41 -43.36 45.70
CA SER A 32 11.41 -44.35 45.30
C SER A 32 11.04 -44.30 43.81
N THR A 33 11.44 -43.25 43.08
CA THR A 33 11.06 -43.02 41.68
C THR A 33 12.08 -43.62 40.73
N LYS A 34 11.65 -44.45 39.77
CA LYS A 34 12.52 -45.08 38.78
C LYS A 34 12.99 -44.07 37.72
N ILE A 35 14.29 -44.07 37.42
CA ILE A 35 14.89 -43.33 36.32
C ILE A 35 14.85 -44.20 35.06
N TRP A 36 14.19 -43.68 34.03
CA TRP A 36 14.07 -44.31 32.73
C TRP A 36 15.04 -43.68 31.74
N SER A 37 15.73 -44.53 31.00
CA SER A 37 16.55 -44.17 29.84
C SER A 37 15.84 -44.60 28.57
N PHE A 38 15.70 -43.66 27.64
CA PHE A 38 15.10 -43.86 26.33
C PHE A 38 16.20 -43.74 25.28
N THR A 39 16.50 -44.84 24.59
CA THR A 39 17.40 -44.82 23.44
C THR A 39 16.59 -44.81 22.17
N MET A 40 16.90 -43.91 21.24
CA MET A 40 16.19 -43.77 19.97
C MET A 40 17.12 -43.33 18.86
N LYS A 41 16.74 -43.61 17.61
CA LYS A 41 17.55 -43.28 16.44
C LYS A 41 17.01 -42.05 15.74
N SER A 42 17.90 -41.13 15.36
CA SER A 42 17.56 -39.98 14.52
C SER A 42 17.05 -40.44 13.14
N ALA A 43 16.02 -39.76 12.63
CA ALA A 43 15.42 -40.11 11.34
C ALA A 43 16.38 -39.89 10.15
N CYS A 44 17.26 -38.89 10.24
CA CYS A 44 18.14 -38.50 9.13
C CYS A 44 19.40 -39.37 9.04
N CYS A 45 20.11 -39.56 10.16
CA CYS A 45 21.44 -40.20 10.18
C CYS A 45 21.48 -41.52 10.95
N LYS A 46 20.34 -41.99 11.49
CA LYS A 46 20.24 -43.17 12.37
C LYS A 46 21.16 -43.13 13.60
N HIS A 47 21.69 -41.95 13.94
CA HIS A 47 22.51 -41.74 15.14
C HIS A 47 21.68 -41.97 16.40
N GLU A 48 22.27 -42.63 17.40
CA GLU A 48 21.59 -42.99 18.64
C GLU A 48 21.60 -41.80 19.61
N ILE A 49 20.41 -41.42 20.07
CA ILE A 49 20.18 -40.36 21.03
C ILE A 49 19.66 -41.00 22.31
N VAL A 50 20.29 -40.70 23.44
CA VAL A 50 19.94 -41.24 24.75
C VAL A 50 19.46 -40.11 25.66
N ILE A 51 18.22 -40.24 26.14
CA ILE A 51 17.57 -39.28 27.03
C ILE A 51 17.16 -40.00 28.32
N GLN A 52 17.43 -39.39 29.47
CA GLN A 52 16.98 -39.87 30.77
C GLN A 52 15.97 -38.93 31.42
N THR A 53 15.15 -39.49 32.31
CA THR A 53 14.24 -38.74 33.17
C THR A 53 14.94 -38.31 34.45
N ASP A 54 14.82 -37.04 34.82
CA ASP A 54 15.36 -36.48 36.07
C ASP A 54 14.23 -36.07 37.03
N PRO A 55 13.89 -36.93 38.02
CA PRO A 55 12.77 -36.67 38.93
C PRO A 55 12.98 -35.45 39.85
N LYS A 56 14.22 -35.00 40.07
CA LYS A 56 14.53 -33.85 40.94
C LYS A 56 14.05 -32.52 40.35
N ASN A 57 14.26 -32.32 39.05
CA ASN A 57 13.92 -31.08 38.35
C ASN A 57 12.65 -31.22 37.51
N CYS A 58 12.02 -32.40 37.49
CA CYS A 58 10.88 -32.73 36.62
C CYS A 58 11.20 -32.55 35.12
N GLU A 59 12.45 -32.80 34.72
CA GLU A 59 12.95 -32.58 33.37
C GLU A 59 13.48 -33.88 32.74
N TYR A 60 13.71 -33.83 31.42
CA TYR A 60 14.45 -34.86 30.70
C TYR A 60 15.84 -34.33 30.37
N VAL A 61 16.87 -35.12 30.60
CA VAL A 61 18.26 -34.76 30.32
C VAL A 61 18.83 -35.63 29.20
N ILE A 62 19.55 -34.99 28.28
CA ILE A 62 20.25 -35.68 27.21
C ILE A 62 21.59 -36.14 27.75
N ILE A 63 21.88 -37.43 27.60
CA ILE A 63 23.16 -38.02 28.00
C ILE A 63 24.12 -38.07 26.82
N SER A 64 23.61 -38.50 25.66
CA SER A 64 24.44 -38.65 24.47
C SER A 64 23.64 -38.45 23.18
N GLY A 65 24.35 -38.05 22.13
CA GLY A 65 23.87 -38.03 20.75
C GLY A 65 23.03 -36.82 20.35
N ALA A 66 22.76 -35.88 21.26
CA ALA A 66 22.09 -34.63 20.93
C ALA A 66 22.46 -33.50 21.90
N GLN A 67 22.16 -32.26 21.49
CA GLN A 67 22.24 -31.07 22.32
C GLN A 67 20.85 -30.43 22.42
N ARG A 68 20.49 -29.93 23.60
CA ARG A 68 19.23 -29.20 23.80
C ARG A 68 19.33 -27.88 23.05
N LYS A 69 18.31 -27.56 22.24
CA LYS A 69 18.19 -26.22 21.70
C LYS A 69 17.67 -25.33 22.83
N THR A 70 18.53 -24.47 23.35
CA THR A 70 18.10 -23.36 24.21
C THR A 70 17.54 -22.30 23.29
N GLU A 71 16.24 -22.03 23.41
CA GLU A 71 15.64 -20.86 22.80
C GLU A 71 15.79 -19.75 23.83
N GLU A 72 16.83 -18.93 23.65
CA GLU A 72 16.92 -17.65 24.36
C GLU A 72 15.74 -16.82 23.88
N PHE A 73 14.93 -16.32 24.82
CA PHE A 73 13.78 -15.50 24.50
C PHE A 73 14.31 -14.10 24.16
N ASP A 74 14.64 -13.90 22.89
CA ASP A 74 15.02 -12.59 22.39
C ASP A 74 13.80 -11.67 22.37
N ILE A 75 13.89 -10.63 23.18
CA ILE A 75 12.83 -9.65 23.44
C ILE A 75 12.44 -8.91 22.15
N GLU A 76 13.37 -8.76 21.21
CA GLU A 76 13.14 -8.09 19.93
C GLU A 76 12.24 -8.93 18.99
N ASP A 77 12.37 -10.26 19.00
CA ASP A 77 11.58 -11.16 18.16
C ASP A 77 10.13 -11.33 18.66
N ALA A 78 9.87 -11.02 19.93
CA ALA A 78 8.58 -11.20 20.58
C ALA A 78 7.64 -9.97 20.49
N GLU A 79 8.09 -8.85 19.90
CA GLU A 79 7.39 -7.55 19.90
C GLU A 79 6.91 -7.09 21.30
N THR A 80 7.49 -7.65 22.36
CA THR A 80 7.22 -7.26 23.74
C THR A 80 8.09 -6.06 24.08
N PHE A 81 7.52 -5.06 24.77
CA PHE A 81 8.29 -3.92 25.26
C PHE A 81 9.55 -4.40 25.98
N ALA A 82 10.71 -3.98 25.49
CA ALA A 82 11.96 -4.24 26.17
C ALA A 82 11.85 -3.71 27.59
N LEU A 83 12.09 -4.61 28.55
CA LEU A 83 12.23 -4.22 29.94
C LEU A 83 13.27 -3.09 29.99
N PRO A 84 13.07 -2.09 30.86
CA PRO A 84 13.96 -0.94 30.89
C PRO A 84 15.41 -1.39 31.06
N ALA A 85 16.34 -0.60 30.50
CA ALA A 85 17.77 -0.91 30.40
C ALA A 85 18.32 -1.55 31.69
N ASP A 86 19.32 -2.41 31.58
CA ASP A 86 19.88 -3.14 32.75
C ASP A 86 20.34 -2.20 33.88
N GLU A 87 20.64 -0.94 33.56
CA GLU A 87 20.88 0.14 34.51
C GLU A 87 19.66 0.48 35.40
N GLU A 88 18.46 0.50 34.83
CA GLU A 88 17.22 0.70 35.57
C GLU A 88 16.88 -0.52 36.42
N ARG A 89 17.18 -1.75 35.95
CA ARG A 89 17.05 -2.95 36.79
C ARG A 89 17.94 -2.88 38.03
N GLY A 90 19.16 -2.35 37.87
CA GLY A 90 20.09 -2.10 38.98
C GLY A 90 19.53 -1.08 39.98
N LYS A 91 18.90 -0.01 39.49
CA LYS A 91 18.25 1.02 40.33
C LYS A 91 16.98 0.50 41.00
N LEU A 92 16.24 -0.42 40.37
CA LEU A 92 15.08 -1.10 40.97
C LEU A 92 15.45 -2.04 42.13
N ALA A 93 16.73 -2.37 42.32
CA ALA A 93 17.17 -3.08 43.51
C ALA A 93 17.09 -2.20 44.78
N ASP A 94 17.15 -0.87 44.62
CA ASP A 94 17.01 0.07 45.73
C ASP A 94 15.53 0.22 46.13
N PRO A 95 15.18 0.00 47.41
CA PRO A 95 13.78 -0.02 47.86
C PRO A 95 13.09 1.34 47.75
N PHE A 96 13.82 2.45 47.89
CA PHE A 96 13.26 3.81 47.76
C PHE A 96 12.91 4.13 46.30
N TYR A 97 13.82 3.84 45.37
CA TYR A 97 13.61 4.06 43.94
C TYR A 97 12.38 3.28 43.44
N ARG A 98 12.26 2.02 43.86
CA ARG A 98 11.12 1.17 43.52
C ARG A 98 9.78 1.76 43.99
N LEU A 99 9.71 2.24 45.23
CA LEU A 99 8.47 2.82 45.78
C LEU A 99 8.06 4.12 45.08
N GLU A 100 9.03 4.97 44.71
CA GLU A 100 8.77 6.19 43.95
C GLU A 100 8.23 5.88 42.55
N HIS A 101 8.84 4.93 41.84
CA HIS A 101 8.39 4.48 40.52
C HIS A 101 7.01 3.81 40.57
N GLU A 102 6.78 2.94 41.56
CA GLU A 102 5.46 2.35 41.79
C GLU A 102 4.39 3.44 42.04
N GLY A 103 4.74 4.51 42.76
CA GLY A 103 3.88 5.67 42.99
C GLY A 103 3.56 6.45 41.71
N GLU A 104 4.58 6.75 40.90
CA GLU A 104 4.42 7.42 39.60
C GLU A 104 3.57 6.61 38.63
N ASP A 105 3.78 5.29 38.56
CA ASP A 105 3.01 4.43 37.68
C ASP A 105 1.54 4.33 38.09
N LEU A 106 1.25 4.34 39.39
CA LEU A 106 -0.12 4.45 39.90
C LEU A 106 -0.76 5.80 39.56
N GLN A 107 0.00 6.89 39.55
CA GLN A 107 -0.50 8.20 39.12
C GLN A 107 -0.82 8.22 37.62
N LYS A 108 0.12 7.76 36.77
CA LYS A 108 -0.09 7.60 35.32
C LYS A 108 -1.32 6.75 35.02
N LYS A 109 -1.50 5.65 35.76
CA LYS A 109 -2.70 4.79 35.64
C LYS A 109 -3.98 5.57 35.94
N LYS A 110 -4.05 6.30 37.06
CA LYS A 110 -5.23 7.10 37.44
C LYS A 110 -5.55 8.19 36.43
N GLU A 111 -4.54 8.81 35.83
CA GLU A 111 -4.71 9.83 34.78
C GLU A 111 -5.23 9.21 33.47
N ALA A 112 -4.76 8.01 33.12
CA ALA A 112 -5.17 7.31 31.90
C ALA A 112 -6.57 6.68 32.00
N GLU A 113 -6.98 6.19 33.18
CA GLU A 113 -8.29 5.58 33.44
C GLU A 113 -9.49 6.35 32.85
N PRO A 114 -9.70 7.66 33.11
CA PRO A 114 -10.83 8.39 32.55
C PRO A 114 -10.79 8.51 31.03
N VAL A 115 -9.59 8.56 30.43
CA VAL A 115 -9.42 8.60 28.97
C VAL A 115 -9.82 7.25 28.37
N LEU A 116 -9.37 6.13 28.96
CA LEU A 116 -9.74 4.79 28.53
C LEU A 116 -11.25 4.56 28.61
N VAL A 117 -11.88 4.98 29.71
CA VAL A 117 -13.34 4.88 29.87
C VAL A 117 -14.08 5.71 28.81
N ARG A 118 -13.59 6.90 28.46
CA ARG A 118 -14.17 7.71 27.37
C ARG A 118 -14.05 7.01 26.02
N LEU A 119 -12.87 6.47 25.70
CA LEU A 119 -12.64 5.74 24.45
C LEU A 119 -13.51 4.50 24.35
N GLN A 120 -13.64 3.75 25.45
CA GLN A 120 -14.51 2.59 25.53
C GLN A 120 -15.97 2.97 25.27
N ARG A 121 -16.48 4.03 25.92
CA ARG A 121 -17.86 4.52 25.67
C ARG A 121 -18.09 4.91 24.22
N VAL A 122 -17.11 5.57 23.59
CA VAL A 122 -17.21 5.93 22.15
C VAL A 122 -17.24 4.67 21.29
N SER A 123 -16.36 3.70 21.58
CA SER A 123 -16.32 2.41 20.89
C SER A 123 -17.67 1.68 21.01
N ASP A 124 -18.17 1.50 22.22
CA ASP A 124 -19.44 0.82 22.50
C ASP A 124 -20.62 1.53 21.80
N ALA A 125 -20.65 2.86 21.80
CA ALA A 125 -21.67 3.65 21.10
C ALA A 125 -21.56 3.64 19.56
N ARG A 126 -20.41 3.25 19.00
CA ARG A 126 -20.26 2.98 17.56
C ARG A 126 -20.63 1.54 17.23
N HIS A 127 -20.34 0.60 18.12
CA HIS A 127 -20.53 -0.83 17.90
C HIS A 127 -21.88 -1.38 18.37
N SER A 128 -22.70 -0.58 19.07
CA SER A 128 -24.02 -1.00 19.52
C SER A 128 -24.93 -1.49 18.39
N ASP A 129 -24.85 -0.86 17.20
CA ASP A 129 -25.69 -1.16 16.04
C ASP A 129 -24.87 -1.50 14.79
N ASP A 130 -23.87 -2.36 14.92
CA ASP A 130 -23.00 -2.82 13.81
C ASP A 130 -23.79 -3.28 12.57
N TYR A 131 -24.93 -3.95 12.77
CA TYR A 131 -25.78 -4.41 11.66
C TYR A 131 -26.33 -3.24 10.84
N SER A 132 -26.80 -2.18 11.49
CA SER A 132 -27.39 -1.01 10.83
C SER A 132 -26.33 -0.24 10.03
N LEU A 133 -25.14 -0.05 10.61
CA LEU A 133 -24.00 0.63 9.98
C LEU A 133 -23.52 -0.16 8.76
N ASN A 134 -23.33 -1.48 8.91
CA ASN A 134 -22.92 -2.34 7.80
C ASN A 134 -23.99 -2.40 6.69
N LYS A 135 -25.28 -2.39 7.05
CA LYS A 135 -26.37 -2.33 6.07
C LYS A 135 -26.33 -1.02 5.27
N ALA A 136 -26.15 0.12 5.93
CA ALA A 136 -26.03 1.42 5.27
C ALA A 136 -24.80 1.48 4.35
N LEU A 137 -23.65 1.04 4.84
CA LEU A 137 -22.40 0.99 4.07
C LEU A 137 -22.54 0.09 2.83
N ARG A 138 -23.11 -1.11 2.98
CA ARG A 138 -23.37 -2.01 1.85
C ARG A 138 -24.34 -1.39 0.85
N ALA A 139 -25.37 -0.66 1.29
CA ALA A 139 -26.30 0.02 0.40
C ALA A 139 -25.58 1.10 -0.43
N GLN A 140 -24.73 1.92 0.20
CA GLN A 140 -23.91 2.92 -0.48
C GLN A 140 -22.96 2.29 -1.50
N LEU A 141 -22.22 1.24 -1.12
CA LEU A 141 -21.30 0.55 -2.02
C LEU A 141 -22.01 -0.14 -3.19
N ARG A 142 -23.21 -0.72 -2.97
CA ARG A 142 -24.03 -1.26 -4.07
C ARG A 142 -24.42 -0.18 -5.06
N ASN A 143 -24.82 1.00 -4.59
CA ASN A 143 -25.16 2.12 -5.46
C ASN A 143 -23.94 2.65 -6.22
N GLN A 144 -22.78 2.76 -5.55
CA GLN A 144 -21.53 3.13 -6.21
C GLN A 144 -21.12 2.09 -7.27
N LYS A 145 -21.19 0.79 -6.96
CA LYS A 145 -20.86 -0.28 -7.91
C LYS A 145 -21.79 -0.26 -9.13
N LYS A 146 -23.08 0.03 -8.94
CA LYS A 146 -24.01 0.21 -10.07
C LYS A 146 -23.60 1.38 -10.96
N ARG A 147 -23.30 2.55 -10.38
CA ARG A 147 -22.82 3.72 -11.13
C ARG A 147 -21.55 3.44 -11.91
N VAL A 148 -20.56 2.79 -11.28
CA VAL A 148 -19.30 2.41 -11.96
C VAL A 148 -19.56 1.42 -13.09
N ALA A 149 -20.44 0.44 -12.90
CA ALA A 149 -20.79 -0.52 -13.96
C ALA A 149 -21.48 0.16 -15.15
N GLU A 150 -22.33 1.16 -14.91
CA GLU A 150 -22.95 1.99 -15.96
C GLU A 150 -21.90 2.82 -16.71
N GLU A 151 -20.98 3.49 -15.98
CA GLU A 151 -19.85 4.24 -16.55
C GLU A 151 -18.97 3.35 -17.44
N GLU A 152 -18.63 2.15 -16.98
CA GLU A 152 -17.86 1.17 -17.74
C GLU A 152 -18.62 0.63 -18.95
N PHE A 153 -19.93 0.40 -18.84
CA PHE A 153 -20.76 -0.03 -19.96
C PHE A 153 -20.80 1.02 -21.06
N VAL A 154 -20.99 2.31 -20.70
CA VAL A 154 -20.96 3.42 -21.65
C VAL A 154 -19.59 3.53 -22.30
N SER A 155 -18.52 3.40 -21.53
CA SER A 155 -17.14 3.41 -22.04
C SER A 155 -16.90 2.31 -23.08
N LYS A 156 -17.28 1.07 -22.75
CA LYS A 156 -17.18 -0.09 -23.66
C LYS A 156 -18.02 0.10 -24.93
N LYS A 157 -19.22 0.67 -24.82
CA LYS A 157 -20.08 0.97 -25.98
C LYS A 157 -19.46 2.01 -26.92
N LEU A 158 -18.70 2.96 -26.37
CA LEU A 158 -17.93 3.95 -27.13
C LEU A 158 -16.58 3.40 -27.62
N GLY A 159 -16.20 2.18 -27.24
CA GLY A 159 -14.92 1.56 -27.58
C GLY A 159 -13.73 2.15 -26.80
N LEU A 160 -13.99 2.81 -25.67
CA LEU A 160 -12.97 3.42 -24.83
C LEU A 160 -12.53 2.43 -23.74
N GLY A 161 -11.23 2.36 -23.47
CA GLY A 161 -10.64 1.52 -22.42
C GLY A 161 -10.47 2.23 -21.08
N ILE A 162 -11.15 3.36 -20.88
CA ILE A 162 -10.91 4.30 -19.77
C ILE A 162 -12.21 4.49 -19.00
N ARG A 163 -12.14 4.60 -17.66
CA ARG A 163 -13.31 4.91 -16.84
C ARG A 163 -13.84 6.32 -17.17
N LEU A 164 -15.12 6.41 -17.52
CA LEU A 164 -15.77 7.69 -17.78
C LEU A 164 -16.17 8.36 -16.47
N LEU A 165 -15.88 9.66 -16.37
CA LEU A 165 -16.38 10.51 -15.30
C LEU A 165 -17.82 10.96 -15.60
N PRO A 166 -18.61 11.34 -14.58
CA PRO A 166 -19.90 11.95 -14.79
C PRO A 166 -19.78 13.23 -15.63
N ALA A 167 -20.75 13.45 -16.52
CA ALA A 167 -20.77 14.65 -17.35
C ALA A 167 -20.92 15.90 -16.47
N THR A 168 -20.00 16.85 -16.63
CA THR A 168 -20.09 18.15 -15.99
C THR A 168 -20.75 19.17 -16.94
N GLU A 169 -21.42 20.17 -16.36
CA GLU A 169 -22.08 21.23 -17.14
C GLU A 169 -21.05 22.09 -17.90
N GLU A 170 -19.86 22.25 -17.32
CA GLU A 170 -18.75 22.97 -17.93
C GLU A 170 -18.26 22.25 -19.20
N ASP A 171 -18.07 20.93 -19.14
CA ASP A 171 -17.68 20.12 -20.30
C ASP A 171 -18.71 20.21 -21.43
N ALA A 172 -20.00 20.20 -21.09
CA ALA A 172 -21.08 20.35 -22.06
C ALA A 172 -21.06 21.73 -22.73
N ALA A 173 -20.82 22.80 -21.95
CA ALA A 173 -20.73 24.16 -22.46
C ALA A 173 -19.50 24.35 -23.37
N ILE A 174 -18.36 23.76 -23.02
CA ILE A 174 -17.14 23.79 -23.83
C ILE A 174 -17.38 23.01 -25.13
N ALA A 175 -17.94 21.80 -25.06
CA ALA A 175 -18.25 20.99 -26.24
C ALA A 175 -19.22 21.71 -27.20
N ALA A 176 -20.23 22.41 -26.67
CA ALA A 176 -21.15 23.21 -27.48
C ALA A 176 -20.47 24.39 -28.19
N ARG A 177 -19.45 24.98 -27.58
CA ARG A 177 -18.65 26.06 -28.20
C ARG A 177 -17.67 25.54 -29.26
N MET A 178 -17.23 24.28 -29.17
CA MET A 178 -16.34 23.67 -30.15
C MET A 178 -17.07 23.32 -31.45
N LYS A 179 -16.83 24.10 -32.51
CA LYS A 179 -17.33 23.79 -33.86
C LYS A 179 -16.31 22.97 -34.64
N PHE A 180 -16.54 21.67 -34.76
CA PHE A 180 -15.77 20.85 -35.70
C PHE A 180 -16.25 21.11 -37.13
N SER A 181 -15.38 21.61 -38.00
CA SER A 181 -15.66 21.68 -39.43
C SER A 181 -15.81 20.26 -39.97
N SER A 182 -17.03 19.84 -40.31
CA SER A 182 -17.24 18.55 -40.96
C SER A 182 -16.41 18.47 -42.25
N LYS A 183 -15.88 17.29 -42.58
CA LYS A 183 -15.16 17.06 -43.85
C LYS A 183 -16.01 17.51 -45.05
N PHE A 184 -17.33 17.41 -44.93
CA PHE A 184 -18.30 17.90 -45.91
C PHE A 184 -18.25 19.43 -46.09
N GLU A 185 -18.29 20.22 -45.01
CA GLU A 185 -18.21 21.69 -45.08
C GLU A 185 -16.85 22.17 -45.62
N ARG A 186 -15.76 21.47 -45.26
CA ARG A 186 -14.42 21.76 -45.79
C ARG A 186 -14.33 21.46 -47.29
N ASN A 187 -14.78 20.28 -47.71
CA ASN A 187 -14.81 19.88 -49.13
C ASN A 187 -15.76 20.77 -49.95
N ARG A 188 -16.89 21.20 -49.38
CA ARG A 188 -17.84 22.11 -50.02
C ARG A 188 -17.23 23.48 -50.25
N LYS A 189 -16.54 24.03 -49.24
CA LYS A 189 -15.79 25.30 -49.38
C LYS A 189 -14.68 25.18 -50.41
N GLU A 190 -13.96 24.06 -50.42
CA GLU A 190 -12.87 23.81 -51.36
C GLU A 190 -13.38 23.68 -52.81
N LYS A 191 -14.48 22.92 -53.03
CA LYS A 191 -15.14 22.82 -54.33
C LYS A 191 -15.68 24.18 -54.82
N ARG A 192 -16.32 24.96 -53.95
CA ARG A 192 -16.78 26.32 -54.28
C ARG A 192 -15.62 27.25 -54.64
N ALA A 193 -14.51 27.17 -53.91
CA ALA A 193 -13.32 27.94 -54.22
C ALA A 193 -12.70 27.54 -55.57
N LEU A 194 -12.70 26.25 -55.92
CA LEU A 194 -12.24 25.75 -57.21
C LEU A 194 -13.13 26.22 -58.37
N ILE A 195 -14.46 26.22 -58.20
CA ILE A 195 -15.41 26.73 -59.20
C ILE A 195 -15.22 28.23 -59.42
N ASN A 196 -15.11 29.02 -58.34
CA ASN A 196 -14.85 30.46 -58.44
C ASN A 196 -13.48 30.80 -59.04
N ALA A 197 -12.52 29.88 -58.98
CA ALA A 197 -11.21 30.01 -59.60
C ALA A 197 -11.17 29.51 -61.07
N ALA A 198 -12.23 28.86 -61.54
CA ALA A 198 -12.35 28.44 -62.93
C ALA A 198 -12.80 29.62 -63.81
N SER A 199 -12.29 29.67 -65.04
CA SER A 199 -12.71 30.64 -66.06
C SER A 199 -14.14 30.36 -66.50
N ILE A 200 -14.97 31.40 -66.59
CA ILE A 200 -16.37 31.33 -67.05
C ILE A 200 -16.46 31.27 -68.59
N PHE A 201 -15.37 31.58 -69.30
CA PHE A 201 -15.32 31.53 -70.76
C PHE A 201 -14.83 30.16 -71.26
N PRO A 202 -15.47 29.56 -72.29
CA PRO A 202 -14.97 28.36 -72.95
C PRO A 202 -13.63 28.72 -73.61
N GLY A 203 -12.54 28.11 -73.13
CA GLY A 203 -11.19 28.43 -73.57
C GLY A 203 -11.02 28.14 -75.06
N SER A 204 -10.49 29.12 -75.81
CA SER A 204 -9.95 28.88 -77.14
C SER A 204 -8.82 27.85 -77.05
N SER A 205 -8.86 26.88 -77.94
CA SER A 205 -7.85 25.85 -78.11
C SER A 205 -6.48 26.47 -78.40
N GLY A 206 -5.59 26.50 -77.40
CA GLY A 206 -4.23 27.00 -77.61
C GLY A 206 -3.44 27.29 -76.34
N SER A 207 -3.18 26.29 -75.51
CA SER A 207 -1.89 26.07 -74.83
C SER A 207 -2.03 25.06 -73.69
N SER A 208 -1.25 23.99 -73.76
CA SER A 208 -1.11 22.99 -72.71
C SER A 208 -0.32 23.57 -71.53
N LEU A 209 -0.94 24.43 -70.72
CA LEU A 209 -0.42 24.71 -69.39
C LEU A 209 -0.80 23.54 -68.49
N SER A 210 0.17 22.63 -68.29
CA SER A 210 0.07 21.45 -67.44
C SER A 210 -0.69 21.72 -66.13
N ASP A 211 -1.59 20.83 -65.76
CA ASP A 211 -2.44 20.89 -64.55
C ASP A 211 -1.65 21.26 -63.26
N LYS A 212 -0.35 20.94 -63.24
CA LYS A 212 0.60 21.30 -62.19
C LYS A 212 0.68 22.81 -61.93
N LYS A 213 0.73 23.65 -62.96
CA LYS A 213 0.84 25.13 -62.83
C LYS A 213 -0.47 25.75 -62.32
N ARG A 214 -1.61 25.15 -62.69
CA ARG A 214 -2.96 25.57 -62.27
C ARG A 214 -3.23 25.21 -60.80
N LEU A 215 -2.81 24.02 -60.36
CA LEU A 215 -2.81 23.60 -58.97
C LEU A 215 -1.83 24.42 -58.11
N GLU A 216 -0.67 24.79 -58.65
CA GLU A 216 0.30 25.67 -57.99
C GLU A 216 -0.26 27.08 -57.73
N LEU A 217 -0.93 27.70 -58.71
CA LEU A 217 -1.52 29.03 -58.56
C LEU A 217 -2.69 29.03 -57.57
N GLY A 218 -3.50 27.97 -57.56
CA GLY A 218 -4.54 27.75 -56.55
C GLY A 218 -3.96 27.52 -55.15
N SER A 219 -2.75 26.96 -55.04
CA SER A 219 -2.04 26.75 -53.77
C SER A 219 -1.34 28.03 -53.29
N LYS A 220 -0.77 28.83 -54.20
CA LYS A 220 -0.19 30.15 -53.94
C LYS A 220 -1.25 31.16 -53.51
N ARG A 221 -2.46 31.15 -54.11
CA ARG A 221 -3.61 31.97 -53.64
C ARG A 221 -4.16 31.53 -52.27
N ARG A 222 -4.13 30.23 -51.95
CA ARG A 222 -4.51 29.71 -50.62
C ARG A 222 -3.52 30.13 -49.52
N LYS A 223 -2.23 30.25 -49.85
CA LYS A 223 -1.18 30.68 -48.91
C LYS A 223 -1.33 32.14 -48.43
N ILE A 224 -1.92 33.00 -49.25
CA ILE A 224 -2.05 34.45 -48.95
C ILE A 224 -3.06 34.75 -47.82
N LYS A 225 -4.01 33.85 -47.51
CA LYS A 225 -5.00 34.04 -46.42
C LYS A 225 -4.76 33.20 -45.17
N ALA A 226 -3.92 32.17 -45.25
CA ALA A 226 -3.59 31.34 -44.08
C ALA A 226 -2.59 32.05 -43.16
N GLY A 227 -1.60 32.77 -43.72
CA GLY A 227 -0.58 33.49 -42.94
C GLY A 227 -1.17 34.60 -42.05
N THR A 228 -2.09 35.39 -42.59
CA THR A 228 -2.83 36.44 -41.87
C THR A 228 -3.79 35.87 -40.82
N ALA A 229 -4.38 34.70 -41.05
CA ALA A 229 -5.21 34.01 -40.06
C ALA A 229 -4.37 33.37 -38.94
N SER A 230 -3.17 32.86 -39.23
CA SER A 230 -2.23 32.39 -38.21
C SER A 230 -1.65 33.52 -37.36
N GLU A 231 -1.33 34.68 -37.95
CA GLU A 231 -0.87 35.87 -37.21
C GLU A 231 -1.94 36.47 -36.29
N LEU A 232 -3.23 36.38 -36.68
CA LEU A 232 -4.35 36.78 -35.83
C LEU A 232 -4.61 35.80 -34.68
N LEU A 233 -4.27 34.52 -34.83
CA LEU A 233 -4.36 33.51 -33.77
C LEU A 233 -3.16 33.54 -32.81
N THR A 234 -1.99 34.02 -33.25
CA THR A 234 -0.79 34.14 -32.42
C THR A 234 -0.63 35.51 -31.74
N ARG A 235 -1.36 36.56 -32.18
CA ARG A 235 -1.43 37.84 -31.45
C ARG A 235 -2.56 37.84 -30.44
N GLY A 236 -2.37 37.12 -29.34
CA GLY A 236 -3.37 37.05 -28.28
C GLY A 236 -2.98 36.37 -26.99
N PHE A 237 -1.70 36.31 -26.61
CA PHE A 237 -1.34 36.05 -25.21
C PHE A 237 -0.04 36.78 -24.86
N LYS A 238 -0.18 38.01 -24.34
CA LYS A 238 0.86 38.60 -23.50
C LYS A 238 0.88 37.79 -22.19
N PRO A 239 2.04 37.33 -21.69
CA PRO A 239 2.11 36.86 -20.32
C PRO A 239 2.02 38.08 -19.41
N SER A 240 0.82 38.41 -18.92
CA SER A 240 0.65 39.45 -17.90
C SER A 240 0.98 38.89 -16.53
N SER A 241 2.25 39.07 -16.14
CA SER A 241 2.68 39.68 -14.88
C SER A 241 1.81 39.48 -13.62
N TRP A 242 1.59 38.24 -13.15
CA TRP A 242 1.25 38.00 -11.73
C TRP A 242 2.12 36.86 -11.19
N LEU A 243 3.39 37.20 -10.95
CA LEU A 243 4.26 36.48 -10.03
C LEU A 243 4.63 37.46 -8.92
N LYS A 244 4.33 37.02 -7.69
CA LYS A 244 4.57 37.62 -6.36
C LYS A 244 3.44 38.46 -5.78
N SER A 245 2.49 37.76 -5.16
CA SER A 245 2.12 38.08 -3.77
C SER A 245 1.95 36.77 -2.99
N SER A 246 2.53 36.81 -1.80
CA SER A 246 2.59 35.79 -0.75
C SER A 246 1.26 35.07 -0.47
N VAL A 247 1.29 33.74 -0.49
CA VAL A 247 0.38 32.94 0.34
C VAL A 247 1.15 32.53 1.59
N SER A 248 0.80 33.20 2.68
CA SER A 248 1.02 32.76 4.05
C SER A 248 0.41 31.36 4.25
N SER A 249 1.27 30.36 4.38
CA SER A 249 0.90 29.02 4.84
C SER A 249 0.69 29.04 6.36
N SER A 250 -0.56 29.13 6.80
CA SER A 250 -0.93 28.77 8.18
C SER A 250 -1.03 27.26 8.30
N GLN A 251 0.04 26.67 8.83
CA GLN A 251 0.11 25.52 9.74
C GLN A 251 -0.95 24.41 9.63
N SER A 252 -0.53 23.28 9.07
CA SER A 252 -0.83 21.97 9.65
C SER A 252 0.44 21.46 10.34
N ARG A 253 0.38 21.29 11.67
CA ARG A 253 1.47 20.70 12.46
C ARG A 253 1.38 19.18 12.32
N GLY A 254 2.33 18.60 11.58
CA GLY A 254 2.70 17.20 11.67
C GLY A 254 3.81 17.07 12.71
N CYS A 255 3.58 16.19 13.70
CA CYS A 255 4.51 15.81 14.74
C CYS A 255 5.82 15.26 14.17
N GLN A 256 6.95 15.77 14.65
CA GLN A 256 8.18 15.00 14.69
C GLN A 256 8.99 15.36 15.92
N TRP A 257 9.54 14.31 16.49
CA TRP A 257 10.21 14.21 17.76
C TRP A 257 11.53 14.97 17.77
N LEU A 258 11.87 15.56 18.91
CA LEU A 258 13.22 16.01 19.22
C LEU A 258 13.67 15.30 20.50
N GLN A 259 14.63 14.41 20.30
CA GLN A 259 15.68 14.14 21.27
C GLN A 259 16.48 15.44 21.44
N ASP A 260 16.70 15.89 22.66
CA ASP A 260 18.04 15.88 23.27
C ASP A 260 18.06 16.60 24.61
N THR A 261 18.64 15.89 25.57
CA THR A 261 19.06 16.35 26.89
C THR A 261 20.35 17.16 26.83
N SER A 262 20.51 18.03 27.84
CA SER A 262 21.77 18.45 28.49
C SER A 262 22.57 19.62 27.91
N ARG A 263 22.46 20.77 28.61
CA ARG A 263 23.58 21.44 29.27
C ARG A 263 23.09 22.28 30.44
#